data_AF-A0A399YY71-F1
#
_entry.id   AF-A0A399YY71-F1
#
_cell.length_a   1.000
_cell.length_b   1.000
_cell.length_c   1.000
_cell.angle_alpha   90.00
_cell.angle_beta   90.00
_cell.angle_gamma   90.00
#
_symmetry.space_group_name_H-M   'P 1'
#
loop_
_entity.id
_entity.type
_entity.pdbx_description
1 polymer ?
#
loop_
_entity_poly.entity_id
_entity_poly.type
_entity_poly.pdbx_seq_one_letter_code
_entity_poly.pdbx_strand_id
1 'polypeptide(L)'
;MEAGSRVITFEATVSGLGEFPVSGRATINYHAGEVYAGLQPQNYIVDAGNEITTEVVTVDWSGKPVANQNVEVVYYLRDWWQPSPTAAGVNR
;
A
#
# COMPACT_ATOMS: atom_id res chain seq x y z
N MET A 1 -7.63 4.02 -16.93
CA MET A 1 -7.49 4.60 -15.58
C MET A 1 -6.71 3.59 -14.76
N GLU A 2 -5.66 3.99 -14.04
CA GLU A 2 -4.97 3.05 -13.14
C GLU A 2 -5.95 2.54 -12.08
N ALA A 3 -5.87 1.24 -11.79
CA ALA A 3 -6.63 0.63 -10.71
C ALA A 3 -5.97 0.96 -9.36
N GLY A 4 -6.77 1.07 -8.31
CA GLY A 4 -6.27 1.27 -6.95
C GLY A 4 -6.46 2.67 -6.39
N SER A 5 -6.28 2.74 -5.07
CA SER A 5 -6.44 3.98 -4.29
C SER A 5 -5.26 4.91 -4.53
N ARG A 6 -5.52 6.21 -4.55
CA ARG A 6 -4.51 7.22 -4.90
C ARG A 6 -4.83 8.58 -4.34
N VAL A 7 -3.81 9.41 -4.21
CA VAL A 7 -3.98 10.83 -3.94
C VAL A 7 -4.08 11.56 -5.27
N ILE A 8 -5.19 12.26 -5.48
CA ILE A 8 -5.40 13.12 -6.65
C ILE A 8 -5.04 14.54 -6.25
N THR A 9 -4.11 15.17 -6.97
CA THR A 9 -3.83 16.60 -6.84
C THR A 9 -4.66 17.38 -7.84
N PHE A 10 -5.43 18.34 -7.36
CA PHE A 10 -6.17 19.30 -8.17
C PHE A 10 -5.46 20.65 -8.09
N GLU A 11 -5.15 21.24 -9.24
CA GLU A 11 -4.55 22.56 -9.35
C GLU A 11 -5.46 23.46 -10.16
N ALA A 12 -5.68 24.68 -9.69
CA ALA A 12 -6.50 25.66 -10.37
C ALA A 12 -5.86 27.04 -10.30
N THR A 13 -5.97 27.76 -11.41
CA THR A 13 -5.52 29.14 -11.53
C THR A 13 -6.73 30.01 -11.85
N VAL A 14 -6.97 31.02 -11.02
CA VAL A 14 -8.02 32.02 -11.23
C VAL A 14 -7.37 33.30 -11.76
N SER A 15 -7.82 33.76 -12.92
CA SER A 15 -7.41 35.04 -13.53
C SER A 15 -8.62 35.96 -13.69
N GLY A 16 -8.39 37.27 -13.60
CA GLY A 16 -9.40 38.31 -13.78
C GLY A 16 -8.97 39.33 -14.84
N LEU A 17 -9.63 40.49 -14.87
CA LEU A 17 -9.26 41.60 -15.77
C LEU A 17 -7.90 42.25 -15.42
N GLY A 18 -7.36 41.99 -14.22
CA GLY A 18 -6.03 42.42 -13.82
C GLY A 18 -4.95 41.40 -14.22
N GLU A 19 -3.69 41.84 -14.26
CA GLU A 19 -2.54 41.03 -14.73
C GLU A 19 -1.99 40.01 -13.71
N PHE A 20 -2.67 39.76 -12.60
CA PHE A 20 -2.17 38.89 -11.53
C PHE A 20 -3.05 37.66 -11.32
N PRO A 21 -2.72 36.51 -11.94
CA PRO A 21 -3.40 35.26 -11.67
C PRO A 21 -3.01 34.70 -10.30
N VAL A 22 -3.97 34.05 -9.63
CA VAL A 22 -3.75 33.35 -8.35
C VAL A 22 -3.91 31.85 -8.59
N SER A 23 -2.91 31.07 -8.19
CA SER A 23 -2.95 29.61 -8.29
C SER A 23 -3.10 28.96 -6.93
N GLY A 24 -3.88 27.88 -6.86
CA GLY A 24 -4.06 27.06 -5.68
C GLY A 24 -3.99 25.57 -6.04
N ARG A 25 -3.64 24.75 -5.05
CA ARG A 25 -3.67 23.29 -5.16
C ARG A 25 -4.37 22.66 -3.97
N ALA A 26 -5.06 21.56 -4.21
CA ALA A 26 -5.70 20.73 -3.21
C ALA A 26 -5.43 19.25 -3.50
N THR A 27 -5.50 18.40 -2.48
CA THR A 27 -5.38 16.94 -2.64
C THR A 27 -6.63 16.23 -2.15
N ILE A 28 -7.04 15.19 -2.86
CA ILE A 28 -8.18 14.34 -2.52
C ILE A 28 -7.71 12.89 -2.45
N ASN A 29 -8.04 12.19 -1.37
CA ASN A 29 -7.85 10.74 -1.30
C ASN A 29 -8.96 10.05 -2.10
N TYR A 30 -8.61 9.43 -3.22
CA TYR A 30 -9.50 8.58 -3.98
C TYR A 30 -9.38 7.14 -3.47
N HIS A 31 -10.45 6.65 -2.88
CA HIS A 31 -10.55 5.27 -2.40
C HIS A 31 -11.11 4.37 -3.50
N ALA A 32 -10.41 3.30 -3.85
CA ALA A 32 -10.83 2.37 -4.91
C ALA A 32 -11.90 1.37 -4.47
N GLY A 33 -12.25 1.35 -3.18
CA GLY A 33 -13.31 0.53 -2.61
C GLY A 33 -13.86 1.17 -1.35
N GLU A 34 -15.04 0.72 -0.91
CA GLU A 34 -15.69 1.19 0.31
C GLU A 34 -15.00 0.64 1.58
N VAL A 35 -14.30 -0.49 1.43
CA VAL A 35 -13.62 -1.22 2.50
C VAL A 35 -12.21 -1.59 2.07
N TYR A 36 -11.28 -1.56 3.01
CA TYR A 36 -9.91 -2.08 2.86
C TYR A 36 -9.74 -3.34 3.69
N ALA A 37 -9.23 -4.42 3.09
CA ALA A 37 -8.75 -5.59 3.79
C ALA A 37 -7.26 -5.44 4.11
N GLY A 38 -6.86 -5.76 5.34
CA GLY A 38 -5.49 -5.67 5.83
C GLY A 38 -5.12 -6.89 6.67
N LEU A 39 -3.81 -7.11 6.79
CA LEU A 39 -3.23 -8.12 7.67
C LEU A 39 -2.59 -7.42 8.86
N GLN A 40 -2.89 -7.90 10.06
CA GLN A 40 -2.26 -7.48 11.31
C GLN A 40 -1.46 -8.66 11.86
N PRO A 41 -0.13 -8.72 11.64
CA PRO A 41 0.70 -9.80 12.14
C PRO A 41 0.86 -9.70 13.66
N GLN A 42 0.71 -10.83 14.36
CA GLN A 42 1.03 -10.94 15.79
C GLN A 42 2.50 -11.33 16.00
N ASN A 43 3.08 -11.99 15.01
CA ASN A 43 4.50 -12.28 14.90
C ASN A 43 4.95 -12.10 13.43
N TYR A 44 6.20 -11.64 13.24
CA TYR A 44 6.75 -11.30 11.92
C TYR A 44 7.79 -12.29 11.43
N ILE A 45 8.58 -12.85 12.35
CA ILE A 45 9.64 -13.82 12.08
C ILE A 45 9.51 -14.93 13.12
N VAL A 46 9.48 -16.17 12.64
CA VAL A 46 9.41 -17.38 13.46
C VAL A 46 10.42 -18.38 12.94
N ASP A 47 10.91 -19.25 13.81
CA ASP A 47 11.75 -20.38 13.37
C ASP A 47 10.95 -21.33 12.46
N ALA A 48 11.67 -22.05 11.61
CA ALA A 48 11.05 -23.02 10.72
C ALA A 48 10.26 -24.09 11.51
N GLY A 49 9.00 -24.31 11.14
CA GLY A 49 8.10 -25.23 11.81
C GLY A 49 7.27 -24.60 12.93
N ASN A 50 7.56 -23.36 13.33
CA ASN A 50 6.73 -22.63 14.28
C ASN A 50 5.57 -21.91 13.58
N GLU A 51 4.48 -21.73 14.31
CA GLU A 51 3.27 -21.07 13.81
C GLU A 51 3.50 -19.56 13.64
N ILE A 52 3.06 -19.03 12.50
CA ILE A 52 2.90 -17.60 12.26
C ILE A 52 1.42 -17.24 12.37
N THR A 53 1.11 -16.22 13.16
CA THR A 53 -0.27 -15.80 13.44
C THR A 53 -0.48 -14.39 12.91
N THR A 54 -1.53 -14.23 12.10
CA THR A 54 -1.97 -12.92 11.62
C THR A 54 -3.48 -12.83 11.67
N GLU A 55 -3.97 -11.64 12.00
CA GLU A 55 -5.38 -11.32 11.95
C GLU A 55 -5.72 -10.66 10.62
N VAL A 56 -6.86 -11.03 10.04
CA VAL A 56 -7.45 -10.35 8.89
C VAL A 56 -8.42 -9.31 9.42
N VAL A 57 -8.21 -8.05 9.06
CA VAL A 57 -9.05 -6.93 9.48
C VAL A 57 -9.60 -6.24 8.25
N THR A 58 -10.86 -5.82 8.31
CA THR A 58 -11.44 -4.95 7.27
C THR A 58 -11.94 -3.65 7.87
N VAL A 59 -11.67 -2.52 7.21
CA VAL A 59 -11.97 -1.17 7.72
C VAL A 59 -12.58 -0.25 6.68
N ASP A 60 -13.37 0.72 7.14
CA ASP A 60 -13.86 1.83 6.33
C ASP A 60 -12.79 2.93 6.12
N TRP A 61 -13.13 4.00 5.40
CA TRP A 61 -12.22 5.12 5.11
C TRP A 61 -11.79 5.90 6.36
N SER A 62 -12.52 5.78 7.47
CA SER A 62 -12.17 6.36 8.77
C SER A 62 -11.32 5.43 9.64
N GLY A 63 -11.02 4.22 9.14
CA GLY A 63 -10.26 3.20 9.85
C GLY A 63 -11.10 2.41 10.86
N LYS A 64 -12.44 2.50 10.81
CA LYS A 64 -13.30 1.74 11.71
C LYS A 64 -13.52 0.32 11.20
N PRO A 65 -13.52 -0.71 12.07
CA PRO A 65 -13.78 -2.08 11.66
C PRO A 65 -15.15 -2.23 10.98
N VAL A 66 -15.17 -2.97 9.89
CA VAL A 66 -16.39 -3.38 9.18
C VAL A 66 -16.51 -4.90 9.29
N ALA A 67 -17.61 -5.40 9.86
CA ALA A 67 -17.78 -6.85 10.04
C ALA A 67 -18.31 -7.54 8.76
N ASN A 68 -18.26 -8.88 8.75
CA ASN A 68 -18.92 -9.75 7.77
C ASN A 68 -18.50 -9.50 6.30
N GLN A 69 -17.25 -9.10 6.08
CA GLN A 69 -16.70 -8.96 4.74
C GLN A 69 -16.19 -10.30 4.22
N ASN A 70 -16.45 -10.59 2.94
CA ASN A 70 -15.86 -11.74 2.29
C ASN A 70 -14.41 -11.41 1.87
N VAL A 71 -13.44 -12.11 2.43
CA VAL A 71 -12.01 -11.86 2.18
C VAL A 71 -11.36 -13.15 1.67
N GLU A 72 -10.73 -13.08 0.51
CA GLU A 72 -9.87 -14.14 0.01
C GLU A 72 -8.44 -13.93 0.55
N VAL A 73 -7.89 -14.97 1.19
CA VAL A 73 -6.52 -14.96 1.71
C VAL A 73 -5.69 -15.94 0.89
N VAL A 74 -4.62 -15.45 0.28
CA VAL A 74 -3.69 -16.24 -0.52
C VAL A 74 -2.30 -16.14 0.09
N TYR A 75 -1.68 -17.28 0.38
CA TYR A 75 -0.31 -17.36 0.88
C TYR A 75 0.65 -17.66 -0.28
N TYR A 76 1.76 -16.94 -0.31
CA TYR A 76 2.82 -17.15 -1.30
C TYR A 76 4.11 -17.55 -0.58
N LEU A 77 4.69 -18.68 -0.97
CA LEU A 77 6.06 -19.01 -0.60
C LEU A 77 7.01 -18.26 -1.54
N ARG A 78 7.98 -17.54 -0.96
CA ARG A 78 9.00 -16.84 -1.73
C ARG A 78 10.37 -17.42 -1.43
N ASP A 79 10.98 -17.98 -2.45
CA ASP A 79 12.39 -18.39 -2.42
C ASP A 79 13.27 -17.18 -2.73
N TRP A 80 14.30 -16.98 -1.91
CA TRP A 80 15.28 -15.94 -2.11
C TRP A 80 16.63 -16.59 -2.40
N TRP A 81 17.23 -16.25 -3.55
CA TRP A 81 18.59 -16.66 -3.87
C TRP A 81 19.53 -15.47 -3.70
N GLN A 82 20.52 -15.61 -2.82
CA GLN A 82 21.70 -14.75 -2.81
C GLN A 82 22.85 -15.39 -3.64
N PRO A 83 23.31 -14.77 -4.74
CA PRO A 83 24.52 -15.23 -5.40
C PRO A 83 25.72 -15.09 -4.45
N SER A 84 26.57 -16.11 -4.39
CA SER A 84 27.76 -16.06 -3.53
C SER A 84 28.74 -14.99 -4.03
N PRO A 85 29.40 -14.24 -3.12
CA PRO A 85 30.40 -13.22 -3.49
C PRO A 85 31.56 -13.78 -4.33
N THR A 86 31.78 -15.09 -4.30
CA THR A 86 32.87 -15.80 -4.99
C THR A 86 32.73 -15.83 -6.51
N ALA A 87 31.57 -15.47 -7.07
CA ALA A 87 31.37 -15.38 -8.53
C ALA A 87 32.08 -14.18 -9.19
N ALA A 88 32.50 -13.18 -8.41
CA ALA A 88 33.40 -12.12 -8.87
C ALA A 88 34.83 -12.57 -8.56
N GLY A 89 35.48 -13.20 -9.54
CA GLY A 89 36.81 -13.78 -9.40
C GLY A 89 37.81 -12.84 -8.72
N VAL A 90 38.38 -13.31 -7.62
CA VAL A 90 39.63 -12.78 -7.07
C VAL A 90 40.73 -13.17 -8.06
N ASN A 91 41.13 -12.24 -8.91
CA ASN A 91 42.37 -12.35 -9.67
C ASN A 91 43.52 -12.05 -8.69
N ARG A 92 44.27 -13.08 -8.29
CA ARG A 92 45.54 -12.93 -7.58
C ARG A 92 46.64 -12.59 -8.57
#